data_AF-A0A3D5S384-F1
#
_entry.id   AF-A0A3D5S384-F1
#
_cell.length_a   1.000
_cell.length_b   1.000
_cell.length_c   1.000
_cell.angle_alpha   90.00
_cell.angle_beta   90.00
_cell.angle_gamma   90.00
#
_symmetry.space_group_name_H-M   'P 1'
#
loop_
_entity.id
_entity.type
_entity.pdbx_description
1 polymer ?
#
loop_
_entity_poly.entity_id
_entity_poly.type
_entity_poly.pdbx_seq_one_letter_code
_entity_poly.pdbx_strand_id
1 'polypeptide(L)'
;MAAETATIVSGDNLEKDVNTQKDIQRVKIAYIETANTVDAADTFTFDLATVGGTTLLGVLGCKHTTDDSVVVVENPTTAVSGTTITFTVPAGTDNDARIVKVFYS
;
A
#
# COMPACT_ATOMS: atom_id res chain seq x y z
N MET A 1 -5.26 -26.83 -17.85
CA MET A 1 -5.34 -25.94 -16.68
C MET A 1 -5.36 -26.82 -15.45
N ALA A 2 -4.34 -26.76 -14.61
CA ALA A 2 -4.32 -27.53 -13.36
C ALA A 2 -5.28 -26.87 -12.37
N ALA A 3 -6.20 -27.63 -11.80
CA ALA A 3 -7.09 -27.16 -10.76
C ALA A 3 -6.31 -27.03 -9.45
N GLU A 4 -6.35 -25.85 -8.84
CA GLU A 4 -5.78 -25.61 -7.52
C GLU A 4 -6.86 -25.92 -6.48
N THR A 5 -6.61 -26.93 -5.64
CA THR A 5 -7.56 -27.36 -4.62
C THR A 5 -7.28 -26.62 -3.32
N ALA A 6 -8.14 -25.68 -2.94
CA ALA A 6 -8.09 -25.06 -1.62
C ALA A 6 -8.51 -26.11 -0.56
N THR A 7 -7.61 -26.42 0.37
CA THR A 7 -7.90 -27.33 1.48
C THR A 7 -8.49 -26.52 2.64
N ILE A 8 -9.79 -26.72 2.93
CA ILE A 8 -10.42 -26.12 4.11
C ILE A 8 -10.21 -27.08 5.28
N VAL A 9 -9.39 -26.68 6.26
CA VAL A 9 -9.22 -27.43 7.52
C VAL A 9 -10.31 -26.99 8.49
N SER A 10 -11.32 -27.84 8.70
CA SER A 10 -12.35 -27.62 9.73
C SER A 10 -12.30 -28.75 10.76
N GLY A 11 -12.27 -28.37 12.04
CA GLY A 11 -12.44 -29.26 13.19
C GLY A 11 -11.19 -29.40 14.06
N ASP A 12 -11.30 -28.94 15.31
CA ASP A 12 -10.50 -29.34 16.48
C ASP A 12 -9.06 -28.83 16.71
N ASN A 13 -8.52 -27.91 15.90
CA ASN A 13 -7.19 -27.29 16.17
C ASN A 13 -7.21 -25.85 16.70
N LEU A 14 -8.38 -25.27 16.98
CA LEU A 14 -8.51 -23.84 17.25
C LEU A 14 -7.79 -23.34 18.51
N GLU A 15 -7.56 -24.18 19.53
CA GLU A 15 -6.85 -23.75 20.75
C GLU A 15 -5.32 -23.93 20.67
N LYS A 16 -4.82 -24.77 19.76
CA LYS A 16 -3.38 -24.98 19.62
C LYS A 16 -2.75 -24.02 18.59
N ASP A 17 -3.57 -23.42 17.73
CA ASP A 17 -3.13 -22.43 16.76
C ASP A 17 -2.97 -21.01 17.32
N VAL A 18 -3.46 -20.72 18.52
CA VAL A 18 -3.31 -19.38 19.13
C VAL A 18 -1.82 -19.06 19.41
N ASN A 19 -0.97 -20.09 19.58
CA ASN A 19 0.47 -19.91 19.82
C ASN A 19 1.34 -20.10 18.56
N THR A 20 0.77 -20.60 17.45
CA THR A 20 1.39 -20.66 16.11
C THR A 20 0.91 -19.54 15.18
N GLN A 21 -0.05 -18.71 15.60
CA GLN A 21 -0.37 -17.40 15.01
C GLN A 21 0.79 -16.39 15.05
N LYS A 22 2.00 -16.81 15.40
CA LYS A 22 3.22 -16.03 15.26
C LYS A 22 3.58 -15.75 13.79
N ASP A 23 3.06 -16.55 12.87
CA ASP A 23 3.43 -16.52 11.44
C ASP A 23 2.29 -16.14 10.48
N ILE A 24 1.15 -15.64 10.97
CA ILE A 24 0.30 -14.81 10.10
C ILE A 24 1.14 -13.57 9.82
N GLN A 25 1.78 -13.48 8.65
CA GLN A 25 2.52 -12.30 8.24
C GLN A 25 1.60 -11.10 8.44
N ARG A 26 1.91 -10.28 9.46
CA ARG A 26 1.14 -9.08 9.74
C ARG A 26 1.43 -8.12 8.61
N VAL A 27 0.51 -8.04 7.65
CA VAL A 27 0.51 -6.98 6.64
C VAL A 27 0.49 -5.66 7.40
N LYS A 28 1.57 -4.91 7.29
CA LYS A 28 1.69 -3.56 7.83
C LYS A 28 1.24 -2.57 6.77
N ILE A 29 0.75 -1.42 7.21
CA ILE A 29 0.28 -0.35 6.34
C ILE A 29 0.99 0.94 6.72
N ALA A 30 1.66 1.57 5.77
CA ALA A 30 2.18 2.92 5.91
C ALA A 30 1.22 3.89 5.21
N TYR A 31 0.95 5.01 5.87
CA TYR A 31 0.14 6.10 5.35
C TYR A 31 1.06 7.26 5.00
N ILE A 32 0.97 7.73 3.76
CA ILE A 32 1.75 8.85 3.23
C ILE A 32 0.75 9.89 2.75
N GLU A 33 0.93 11.13 3.17
CA GLU A 33 0.12 12.28 2.77
C GLU A 33 1.03 13.35 2.18
N THR A 34 0.60 13.95 1.07
CA THR A 34 1.32 15.05 0.42
C THR A 34 0.58 16.37 0.58
N ALA A 35 1.29 17.49 0.39
CA ALA A 35 0.68 18.80 0.41
C ALA A 35 -0.30 18.99 -0.76
N ASN A 36 -1.28 19.89 -0.59
CA ASN A 36 -2.22 20.33 -1.63
C ASN A 36 -1.57 21.23 -2.72
N THR A 37 -0.28 21.03 -2.97
CA THR A 37 0.51 21.74 -3.97
C THR A 37 1.19 20.79 -4.95
N VAL A 38 1.04 19.48 -4.73
CA VAL A 38 1.64 18.46 -5.60
C VAL A 38 0.93 18.47 -6.95
N ASP A 39 1.74 18.50 -8.02
CA ASP A 39 1.27 18.59 -9.39
C ASP A 39 1.46 17.30 -10.20
N ALA A 40 1.06 17.35 -11.46
CA ALA A 40 1.26 16.28 -12.42
C ALA A 40 2.75 16.05 -12.75
N ALA A 41 3.19 14.80 -12.62
CA ALA A 41 4.57 14.33 -12.81
C ALA A 41 5.54 14.62 -11.64
N ASP A 42 5.08 15.28 -10.57
CA ASP A 42 5.80 15.27 -9.32
C ASP A 42 6.09 13.84 -8.84
N THR A 43 7.28 13.68 -8.25
CA THR A 43 7.72 12.39 -7.71
C THR A 43 8.08 12.51 -6.23
N PHE A 44 7.72 11.48 -5.47
CA PHE A 44 8.15 11.34 -4.08
C PHE A 44 8.51 9.89 -3.79
N THR A 45 9.35 9.69 -2.77
CA THR A 45 9.89 8.37 -2.44
C THR A 45 9.52 7.95 -1.02
N PHE A 46 9.24 6.66 -0.83
CA PHE A 46 9.10 6.03 0.46
C PHE A 46 10.03 4.83 0.54
N ASP A 47 10.81 4.74 1.61
CA ASP A 47 11.68 3.60 1.86
C ASP A 47 11.10 2.70 2.94
N LEU A 48 10.78 1.46 2.58
CA LEU A 48 10.23 0.46 3.50
C LEU A 48 11.17 0.20 4.68
N ALA A 49 12.49 0.32 4.49
CA ALA A 49 13.46 0.08 5.55
C ALA A 49 13.27 1.04 6.72
N THR A 50 12.77 2.26 6.47
CA THR A 50 12.50 3.28 7.52
C THR A 50 11.41 2.84 8.51
N VAL A 51 10.54 1.93 8.09
CA VAL A 51 9.45 1.37 8.91
C VAL A 51 9.67 -0.13 9.23
N GLY A 52 10.90 -0.62 9.03
CA GLY A 52 11.24 -2.03 9.25
C GLY A 52 10.52 -2.99 8.30
N GLY A 53 10.12 -2.52 7.12
CA GLY A 53 9.59 -3.32 6.03
C GLY A 53 10.71 -3.77 5.08
N THR A 54 10.51 -4.91 4.46
CA THR A 54 11.46 -5.48 3.48
C THR A 54 10.80 -5.81 2.16
N THR A 55 9.49 -6.06 2.17
CA THR A 55 8.74 -6.52 1.00
C THR A 55 7.53 -5.64 0.77
N LEU A 56 7.42 -5.08 -0.44
CA LEU A 56 6.20 -4.43 -0.89
C LEU A 56 5.14 -5.48 -1.23
N LEU A 57 3.95 -5.34 -0.66
CA LEU A 57 2.79 -6.20 -0.95
C LEU A 57 1.78 -5.50 -1.85
N GLY A 58 1.67 -4.17 -1.79
CA GLY A 58 0.77 -3.42 -2.65
C GLY A 58 0.74 -1.92 -2.34
N VAL A 59 0.13 -1.17 -3.25
CA VAL A 59 -0.05 0.28 -3.14
C VAL A 59 -1.49 0.62 -3.51
N LEU A 60 -2.13 1.44 -2.68
CA LEU A 60 -3.41 2.09 -2.99
C LEU A 60 -3.23 3.60 -2.87
N GLY A 61 -3.51 4.33 -3.93
CA GLY A 61 -3.50 5.80 -3.91
C GLY A 61 -4.90 6.39 -3.97
N CYS A 62 -5.00 7.59 -3.42
CA CYS A 62 -6.16 8.46 -3.52
C CYS A 62 -5.68 9.91 -3.68
N LYS A 63 -6.55 10.76 -4.21
CA LYS A 63 -6.34 12.22 -4.23
C LYS A 63 -7.54 12.97 -3.68
N HIS A 64 -7.30 14.19 -3.23
CA HIS A 64 -8.37 15.15 -2.99
C HIS A 64 -8.78 15.78 -4.34
N THR A 65 -10.06 15.93 -4.68
CA THR A 65 -10.52 16.58 -5.94
C THR A 65 -11.17 17.95 -5.71
N THR A 66 -11.20 18.38 -4.47
CA THR A 66 -11.76 19.65 -4.00
C THR A 66 -11.03 19.94 -2.72
N ASP A 67 -10.36 21.10 -2.60
CA ASP A 67 -9.47 21.50 -1.50
C ASP A 67 -9.74 20.73 -0.19
N ASP A 68 -8.98 19.65 -0.02
CA ASP A 68 -9.01 18.78 1.15
C ASP A 68 -10.36 18.19 1.61
N SER A 69 -11.28 17.91 0.68
CA SER A 69 -12.65 17.51 1.03
C SER A 69 -13.18 16.23 0.35
N VAL A 70 -12.84 15.96 -0.92
CA VAL A 70 -13.37 14.80 -1.65
C VAL A 70 -12.24 13.86 -2.04
N VAL A 71 -12.21 12.66 -1.46
CA VAL A 71 -11.21 11.63 -1.75
C VAL A 71 -11.69 10.72 -2.88
N VAL A 72 -10.95 10.68 -3.98
CA VAL A 72 -11.16 9.72 -5.08
C VAL A 72 -9.96 8.78 -5.21
N VAL A 73 -10.20 7.55 -5.67
CA VAL A 73 -9.12 6.60 -5.93
C VAL A 73 -8.30 7.08 -7.12
N GLU A 74 -6.98 7.08 -6.95
CA GLU A 74 -6.02 7.39 -8.01
C GLU A 74 -4.87 6.39 -7.90
N ASN A 75 -4.53 5.71 -9.00
CA ASN A 75 -3.38 4.81 -9.00
C ASN A 75 -2.12 5.61 -9.34
N PRO A 76 -1.21 5.88 -8.37
CA PRO A 76 0.08 6.46 -8.69
C PRO A 76 0.87 5.48 -9.56
N THR A 77 1.71 6.01 -10.45
CA THR A 77 2.71 5.17 -11.12
C THR A 77 3.81 4.86 -10.11
N THR A 78 4.17 3.58 -9.97
CA THR A 78 5.17 3.16 -8.99
C THR A 78 6.37 2.52 -9.66
N ALA A 79 7.57 2.91 -9.22
CA ALA A 79 8.82 2.23 -9.52
C ALA A 79 9.43 1.73 -8.21
N VAL A 80 9.90 0.49 -8.18
CA VAL A 80 10.45 -0.13 -6.96
C VAL A 80 11.89 -0.55 -7.23
N SER A 81 12.80 -0.13 -6.36
CA SER A 81 14.21 -0.52 -6.39
C SER A 81 14.66 -0.87 -4.97
N GLY A 82 14.82 -2.17 -4.70
CA GLY A 82 15.07 -2.65 -3.34
C GLY A 82 13.92 -2.31 -2.40
N THR A 83 14.20 -1.62 -1.30
CA THR A 83 13.21 -1.16 -0.32
C THR A 83 12.62 0.21 -0.66
N THR A 84 13.17 0.92 -1.66
CA THR A 84 12.72 2.24 -2.06
C THR A 84 11.63 2.16 -3.11
N ILE A 85 10.51 2.81 -2.83
CA ILE A 85 9.35 2.95 -3.71
C ILE A 85 9.29 4.41 -4.14
N THR A 86 9.29 4.64 -5.45
CA THR A 86 9.06 5.95 -6.05
C THR A 86 7.64 6.01 -6.57
N PHE A 87 6.91 7.04 -6.17
CA PHE A 87 5.57 7.35 -6.66
C PHE A 87 5.67 8.52 -7.61
N THR A 88 4.96 8.43 -8.73
CA THR A 88 4.77 9.52 -9.67
C THR A 88 3.30 9.85 -9.75
N VAL A 89 2.98 11.12 -9.53
CA VAL A 89 1.61 11.61 -9.63
C VAL A 89 1.16 11.54 -11.09
N PRO A 90 0.01 10.89 -11.38
CA PRO A 90 -0.52 10.81 -12.74
C PRO A 90 -0.76 12.20 -13.34
N ALA A 91 -0.81 12.25 -14.67
CA ALA A 91 -1.15 13.48 -15.37
C ALA A 91 -2.54 13.99 -14.94
N GLY A 92 -2.63 15.30 -14.68
CA GLY A 92 -3.83 15.99 -14.21
C GLY A 92 -3.71 17.50 -14.47
N THR A 93 -4.82 18.22 -14.30
CA THR A 93 -4.89 19.68 -14.50
C THR A 93 -4.76 20.47 -13.21
N ASP A 94 -5.04 19.83 -12.08
CA ASP A 94 -5.18 20.47 -10.77
C ASP A 94 -4.08 19.98 -9.85
N ASN A 95 -3.64 20.86 -8.94
CA ASN A 95 -2.77 20.48 -7.84
C ASN A 95 -3.64 19.91 -6.74
N ASP A 96 -3.35 18.69 -6.28
CA ASP A 96 -4.10 18.13 -5.17
C ASP A 96 -3.25 17.34 -4.17
N ALA A 97 -3.70 17.32 -2.91
CA ALA A 97 -3.14 16.43 -1.91
C ALA A 97 -3.36 14.95 -2.29
N ARG A 98 -2.33 14.13 -2.08
CA ARG A 98 -2.36 12.68 -2.32
C ARG A 98 -2.28 11.93 -1.00
N ILE A 99 -3.06 10.86 -0.91
CA ILE A 99 -2.96 9.88 0.18
C ILE A 99 -2.54 8.56 -0.45
N VAL A 100 -1.43 7.99 0.00
CA VAL A 100 -0.95 6.69 -0.44
C VAL A 100 -0.87 5.73 0.73
N LYS A 101 -1.50 4.57 0.58
CA LYS A 101 -1.39 3.43 1.48
C LYS A 101 -0.45 2.40 0.89
N VAL A 102 0.61 2.09 1.62
CA VAL A 102 1.60 1.08 1.24
C VAL A 102 1.44 -0.13 2.14
N PHE A 103 1.11 -1.27 1.54
CA PHE A 103 1.00 -2.56 2.23
C PHE A 103 2.36 -3.25 2.15
N TYR A 104 2.93 -3.67 3.28
CA TYR A 104 4.26 -4.26 3.34
C TYR A 104 4.38 -5.32 4.44
N SER A 105 5.43 -6.14 4.38
CA SER A 105 5.85 -7.03 5.48
C SER A 105 7.25 -6.68 6.01
#